data_AF-A0A356FT00-F1
#
_entry.id   AF-A0A356FT00-F1
#
_cell.length_a   1.000
_cell.length_b   1.000
_cell.length_c   1.000
_cell.angle_alpha   90.00
_cell.angle_beta   90.00
_cell.angle_gamma   90.00
#
_symmetry.space_group_name_H-M   'P 1'
#
loop_
_entity.id
_entity.type
_entity.pdbx_description
1 polymer ?
#
loop_
_entity_poly.entity_id
_entity_poly.type
_entity_poly.pdbx_seq_one_letter_code
_entity_poly.pdbx_strand_id
1 'polypeptide(L)'
;MSGNILWKFVLTALIIWWCIISITPIQDRPFEQYISEQATSEVDAFEEILVRAQTLVTSKESKTLFTALRDLGVEESIDYAVFFPQIQVKDIANRNKRNNILLKYLLSQAQSQLRLGLDLKGGVGVTMKMDTSAQSDLSSYEQAEQLEDAISIM
;
A
#
# COMPACT_ATOMS: atom_id res chain seq x y z
N MET A 1 -22.91 40.76 -25.48
CA MET A 1 -23.29 39.39 -25.94
C MET A 1 -22.33 38.29 -25.42
N SER A 2 -21.66 38.46 -24.28
CA SER A 2 -20.67 37.49 -23.73
C SER A 2 -21.16 36.65 -22.54
N GLY A 3 -22.28 37.01 -21.90
CA GLY A 3 -22.77 36.31 -20.70
C GLY A 3 -23.17 34.85 -20.92
N ASN A 4 -23.52 34.46 -22.17
CA ASN A 4 -24.02 33.13 -22.48
C ASN A 4 -22.90 32.09 -22.73
N ILE A 5 -21.66 32.54 -22.94
CA ILE A 5 -20.50 31.64 -23.14
C ILE A 5 -19.67 31.48 -21.86
N LEU A 6 -19.58 32.51 -21.01
CA LEU A 6 -18.80 32.49 -19.77
C LEU A 6 -19.20 31.36 -18.83
N TRP A 7 -20.51 31.11 -18.67
CA TRP A 7 -21.00 30.01 -17.83
C TRP A 7 -20.59 28.62 -18.35
N LYS A 8 -20.51 28.44 -19.68
CA LYS A 8 -20.03 27.18 -20.28
C LYS A 8 -18.55 26.95 -20.00
N PHE A 9 -17.74 28.02 -20.03
CA PHE A 9 -16.33 27.94 -19.64
C PHE A 9 -16.17 27.63 -18.15
N VAL A 10 -16.96 28.26 -17.27
CA VAL A 10 -16.96 27.97 -15.83
C VAL A 10 -17.35 26.52 -15.56
N LEU A 11 -18.43 26.03 -16.18
CA LEU A 11 -18.86 24.64 -16.05
C LEU A 11 -17.78 23.67 -16.54
N THR A 12 -17.17 23.95 -17.69
CA THR A 12 -16.09 23.11 -18.24
C THR A 12 -14.87 23.11 -17.32
N ALA A 13 -14.47 24.27 -16.79
CA ALA A 13 -13.38 24.37 -15.83
C ALA A 13 -13.67 23.60 -14.54
N LEU A 14 -14.91 23.67 -14.02
CA LEU A 14 -15.33 22.89 -12.85
C LEU A 14 -15.29 21.38 -13.12
N ILE A 15 -15.69 20.94 -14.31
CA ILE A 15 -15.62 19.52 -14.70
C ILE A 15 -14.16 19.06 -14.79
N ILE A 16 -13.29 19.83 -15.44
CA ILE A 16 -11.85 19.51 -15.52
C ILE A 16 -11.23 19.47 -14.12
N TRP A 17 -11.54 20.46 -13.28
CA TRP A 17 -11.09 20.51 -11.90
C TRP A 17 -11.55 19.30 -11.09
N TRP A 18 -12.82 18.90 -11.22
CA TRP A 18 -13.37 17.70 -10.61
C TRP A 18 -12.64 16.43 -11.06
N CYS A 19 -12.35 16.32 -12.37
CA CYS A 19 -11.60 15.18 -12.91
C CYS A 19 -10.19 15.12 -12.32
N ILE A 20 -9.50 16.26 -12.18
CA ILE A 20 -8.16 16.32 -11.60
C ILE A 20 -8.20 15.85 -10.14
N ILE A 21 -9.12 16.37 -9.31
CA ILE A 21 -9.25 15.95 -7.91
C ILE A 21 -9.56 14.46 -7.79
N SER A 22 -10.43 13.93 -8.65
CA SER A 22 -10.84 12.53 -8.61
C SER A 22 -9.71 11.55 -8.96
N ILE A 23 -8.65 11.99 -9.66
CA ILE A 23 -7.52 11.14 -10.08
C ILE A 23 -6.34 11.25 -9.11
N THR A 24 -6.36 12.21 -8.17
CA THR A 24 -5.28 12.36 -7.18
C THR A 24 -5.44 11.39 -5.99
N PRO A 25 -4.37 10.73 -5.52
CA PRO A 25 -2.98 10.82 -5.99
C PRO A 25 -2.70 9.96 -7.24
N ILE A 26 -1.97 10.53 -8.21
CA ILE A 26 -1.60 9.86 -9.48
C ILE A 26 -0.54 8.77 -9.24
N GLN A 27 0.34 8.96 -8.27
CA GLN A 27 1.43 8.03 -7.91
C GLN A 27 1.35 7.66 -6.44
N ASP A 28 1.89 6.47 -6.12
CA ASP A 28 2.00 6.02 -4.73
C ASP A 28 2.92 6.97 -3.96
N ARG A 29 2.51 7.35 -2.75
CA ARG A 29 3.37 8.09 -1.81
C ARG A 29 4.01 7.09 -0.84
N PRO A 30 5.26 7.31 -0.41
CA PRO A 30 5.87 6.50 0.65
C PRO A 30 4.98 6.50 1.89
N PHE A 31 4.63 5.31 2.38
CA PHE A 31 3.68 5.17 3.49
C PHE A 31 4.20 5.82 4.77
N GLU A 32 5.52 5.76 4.98
CA GLU A 32 6.26 6.38 6.08
C GLU A 32 6.01 7.89 6.16
N GLN A 33 6.12 8.57 5.01
CA GLN A 33 5.91 10.02 4.93
C GLN A 33 4.43 10.36 5.11
N TYR A 34 3.58 9.62 4.41
CA TYR A 34 2.14 9.86 4.43
C TYR A 34 1.54 9.70 5.83
N ILE A 35 1.91 8.65 6.57
CA ILE A 35 1.35 8.40 7.91
C ILE A 35 1.82 9.45 8.92
N SER A 36 3.07 9.92 8.80
CA SER A 36 3.62 10.99 9.64
C SER A 36 2.90 12.32 9.40
N GLU A 37 2.65 12.67 8.14
CA GLU A 37 1.90 13.89 7.77
C GLU A 37 0.43 13.85 8.23
N GLN A 38 -0.15 12.64 8.30
CA GLN A 38 -1.56 12.47 8.61
C GLN A 38 -1.85 12.45 10.11
N ALA A 39 -0.83 12.29 10.98
CA ALA A 39 -1.00 12.36 12.43
C ALA A 39 -1.35 13.80 12.84
N THR A 40 -2.50 13.99 13.49
CA THR A 40 -2.99 15.33 13.87
C THR A 40 -3.04 15.55 15.38
N SER A 41 -2.80 14.51 16.17
CA SER A 41 -2.82 14.54 17.63
C SER A 41 -1.66 13.74 18.18
N GLU A 42 -1.09 14.17 19.31
CA GLU A 42 0.03 13.50 19.99
C GLU A 42 1.19 13.15 19.04
N VAL A 43 1.56 14.12 18.18
CA VAL A 43 2.49 13.91 17.06
C VAL A 43 3.86 13.44 17.56
N ASP A 44 4.40 14.07 18.61
CA ASP A 44 5.71 13.70 19.18
C ASP A 44 5.72 12.23 19.65
N ALA A 45 4.67 11.80 20.35
CA ALA A 45 4.55 10.41 20.81
C ALA A 45 4.37 9.42 19.64
N PHE A 46 3.71 9.85 18.56
CA PHE A 46 3.59 9.03 17.35
C PHE A 46 4.92 8.91 16.60
N GLU A 47 5.70 9.98 16.51
CA GLU A 47 7.03 9.97 15.90
C GLU A 47 7.97 8.97 16.60
N GLU A 48 7.95 8.90 17.94
CA GLU A 48 8.71 7.89 18.69
C GLU A 48 8.31 6.45 18.33
N ILE A 49 7.02 6.20 18.08
CA ILE A 49 6.52 4.89 17.64
C ILE A 49 6.98 4.62 16.20
N LEU A 50 6.95 5.63 15.31
CA LEU A 50 7.41 5.49 13.93
C LEU A 50 8.89 5.17 13.84
N VAL A 51 9.74 5.83 14.64
CA VAL A 51 11.19 5.57 14.68
C VAL A 51 11.47 4.13 15.11
N ARG A 52 10.76 3.63 16.12
CA ARG A 52 10.87 2.22 16.56
C ARG A 52 10.42 1.25 15.47
N ALA A 53 9.26 1.51 14.86
CA ALA A 53 8.75 0.69 13.77
C ALA A 53 9.72 0.66 12.58
N GLN A 54 10.36 1.78 12.25
CA GLN A 54 11.35 1.88 11.19
C GLN A 54 12.62 1.10 11.52
N THR A 55 13.03 1.09 12.80
CA THR A 55 14.14 0.27 13.28
C THR A 55 13.88 -1.23 13.11
N LEU A 56 12.64 -1.70 13.32
CA LEU A 56 12.24 -3.09 13.08
C LEU A 56 12.29 -3.48 11.58
N VAL A 57 12.03 -2.51 10.70
CA VAL A 57 12.15 -2.73 9.25
C VAL A 57 13.62 -2.78 8.83
N THR A 58 14.45 -1.87 9.33
CA THR A 58 15.89 -1.83 9.02
C THR A 58 16.63 -3.06 9.56
N SER A 59 16.23 -3.58 10.72
CA SER A 59 16.76 -4.83 11.31
C SER A 59 16.28 -6.10 10.61
N LYS A 60 15.43 -6.00 9.58
CA LYS A 60 14.80 -7.11 8.84
C LYS A 60 13.88 -8.01 9.67
N GLU A 61 13.51 -7.59 10.87
CA GLU A 61 12.50 -8.27 11.69
C GLU A 61 11.10 -8.10 11.10
N SER A 62 10.85 -6.95 10.47
CA SER A 62 9.61 -6.65 9.77
C SER A 62 9.83 -6.37 8.28
N LYS A 63 8.96 -6.93 7.42
CA LYS A 63 9.05 -6.75 5.96
C LYS A 63 8.68 -5.34 5.48
N THR A 64 7.78 -4.66 6.20
CA THR A 64 7.25 -3.33 5.85
C THR A 64 6.90 -2.54 7.10
N LEU A 65 6.89 -1.20 7.01
CA LEU A 65 6.48 -0.33 8.12
C LEU A 65 5.06 -0.66 8.60
N PHE A 66 4.15 -0.97 7.68
CA PHE A 66 2.79 -1.40 8.02
C PHE A 66 2.78 -2.63 8.94
N THR A 67 3.63 -3.62 8.64
CA THR A 67 3.73 -4.85 9.45
C THR A 67 4.31 -4.54 10.82
N ALA A 68 5.39 -3.73 10.86
CA ALA A 68 6.01 -3.29 12.11
C ALA A 68 5.03 -2.54 13.03
N LEU A 69 4.27 -1.57 12.49
CA LEU A 69 3.26 -0.84 13.25
C LEU A 69 2.11 -1.74 13.72
N ARG A 70 1.66 -2.66 12.88
CA ARG A 70 0.63 -3.61 13.27
C ARG A 70 1.10 -4.48 14.46
N ASP A 71 2.33 -4.97 14.40
CA ASP A 71 2.88 -5.89 15.39
C ASP A 71 3.17 -5.14 16.71
N LEU A 72 3.75 -3.93 16.64
CA LEU A 72 3.91 -3.02 17.79
C LEU A 72 2.57 -2.67 18.46
N GLY A 73 1.53 -2.42 17.67
CA GLY A 73 0.19 -2.14 18.21
C GLY A 73 -0.41 -3.31 18.99
N VAL A 74 -0.01 -4.54 18.69
CA VAL A 74 -0.41 -5.74 19.43
C VAL A 74 0.46 -5.92 20.69
N GLU A 75 1.77 -5.84 20.53
CA GLU A 75 2.75 -6.07 21.60
C GLU A 75 2.67 -5.03 22.71
N GLU A 76 2.73 -3.75 22.35
CA GLU A 76 2.72 -2.62 23.29
C GLU A 76 1.31 -2.14 23.64
N SER A 77 0.28 -2.79 23.09
CA SER A 77 -1.10 -2.45 23.37
C SER A 77 -1.51 -1.00 23.00
N ILE A 78 -0.87 -0.43 21.97
CA ILE A 78 -1.07 0.93 21.49
C ILE A 78 -2.44 1.07 20.81
N ASP A 79 -3.13 2.18 21.05
CA ASP A 79 -4.33 2.56 20.29
C ASP A 79 -4.00 3.67 19.29
N TYR A 80 -3.90 3.31 18.00
CA TYR A 80 -3.53 4.28 16.97
C TYR A 80 -4.63 5.31 16.72
N ALA A 81 -5.88 5.04 17.08
CA ALA A 81 -6.99 5.97 16.86
C ALA A 81 -6.80 7.31 17.59
N VAL A 82 -5.98 7.36 18.64
CA VAL A 82 -5.66 8.59 19.39
C VAL A 82 -4.90 9.59 18.53
N PHE A 83 -4.01 9.12 17.64
CA PHE A 83 -3.17 9.99 16.79
C PHE A 83 -3.90 10.51 15.55
N PHE A 84 -5.00 9.86 15.17
CA PHE A 84 -5.78 10.16 13.96
C PHE A 84 -7.26 10.45 14.30
N PRO A 85 -7.57 11.48 15.10
CA PRO A 85 -8.94 11.80 15.51
C PRO A 85 -9.88 12.12 14.34
N GLN A 86 -9.35 12.53 13.19
CA GLN A 86 -10.12 12.77 11.97
C GLN A 86 -10.68 11.48 11.33
N ILE A 87 -10.17 10.31 11.71
CA ILE A 87 -10.63 9.01 11.20
C ILE A 87 -11.52 8.35 12.26
N GLN A 88 -12.82 8.33 11.99
CA GLN A 88 -13.81 7.83 12.94
C GLN A 88 -13.84 6.29 12.92
N VAL A 89 -13.13 5.67 13.86
CA VAL A 89 -13.08 4.20 14.07
C VAL A 89 -13.53 3.75 15.47
N LYS A 90 -14.20 4.66 16.20
CA LYS A 90 -14.58 4.48 17.62
C LYS A 90 -15.70 3.45 17.83
N ASP A 91 -16.43 3.10 16.79
CA ASP A 91 -17.48 2.08 16.76
C ASP A 91 -16.93 0.66 16.87
N ILE A 92 -15.63 0.46 16.61
CA ILE A 92 -14.97 -0.84 16.68
C ILE A 92 -14.42 -1.09 18.09
N ALA A 93 -15.08 -1.98 18.83
CA ALA A 93 -14.70 -2.33 20.21
C ALA A 93 -13.31 -2.97 20.33
N ASN A 94 -12.97 -3.89 19.42
CA ASN A 94 -11.68 -4.58 19.45
C ASN A 94 -10.56 -3.66 18.94
N ARG A 95 -9.63 -3.28 19.82
CA ARG A 95 -8.48 -2.40 19.52
C ARG A 95 -7.63 -2.92 18.36
N ASN A 96 -7.28 -4.21 18.35
CA ASN A 96 -6.42 -4.76 17.30
C ASN A 96 -7.12 -4.70 15.93
N LYS A 97 -8.43 -4.96 15.90
CA LYS A 97 -9.24 -4.82 14.69
C LYS A 97 -9.34 -3.35 14.25
N ARG A 98 -9.57 -2.44 15.19
CA ARG A 98 -9.61 -0.98 14.97
C ARG A 98 -8.31 -0.48 14.36
N ASN A 99 -7.18 -0.81 14.97
CA ASN A 99 -5.84 -0.48 14.49
C ASN A 99 -5.59 -1.05 13.09
N ASN A 100 -5.95 -2.32 12.84
CA ASN A 100 -5.76 -2.93 11.52
C ASN A 100 -6.54 -2.20 10.43
N ILE A 101 -7.81 -1.84 10.71
CA ILE A 101 -8.66 -1.11 9.77
C ILE A 101 -8.10 0.30 9.51
N LEU A 102 -7.71 1.01 10.58
CA LEU A 102 -7.14 2.34 10.48
C LEU A 102 -5.84 2.36 9.67
N LEU A 103 -4.89 1.47 9.98
CA LEU A 103 -3.64 1.37 9.25
C LEU A 103 -3.85 0.96 7.78
N LYS A 104 -4.82 0.06 7.51
CA LYS A 104 -5.18 -0.30 6.13
C LYS A 104 -5.78 0.86 5.36
N TYR A 105 -6.65 1.63 6.00
CA TYR A 105 -7.24 2.82 5.39
C TYR A 105 -6.15 3.84 5.02
N LEU A 106 -5.26 4.15 5.97
CA LEU A 106 -4.11 5.04 5.73
C LEU A 106 -3.21 4.52 4.60
N LEU A 107 -2.92 3.22 4.57
CA LEU A 107 -2.14 2.62 3.49
C LEU A 107 -2.83 2.75 2.13
N SER A 108 -4.14 2.51 2.07
CA SER A 108 -4.91 2.63 0.84
C SER A 108 -4.97 4.07 0.33
N GLN A 109 -5.00 5.05 1.23
CA GLN A 109 -5.02 6.47 0.90
C GLN A 109 -3.65 6.98 0.42
N ALA A 110 -2.56 6.36 0.90
CA ALA A 110 -1.20 6.63 0.41
C ALA A 110 -0.95 6.09 -1.00
N GLN A 111 -1.65 5.02 -1.38
CA GLN A 111 -1.50 4.36 -2.68
C GLN A 111 -2.26 5.11 -3.79
N SER A 112 -1.74 5.03 -5.01
CA SER A 112 -2.41 5.54 -6.20
C SER A 112 -3.71 4.78 -6.43
N GLN A 113 -4.77 5.53 -6.73
CA GLN A 113 -6.04 4.94 -7.18
C GLN A 113 -5.90 4.30 -8.58
N LEU A 114 -4.86 4.66 -9.32
CA LEU A 114 -4.59 4.17 -10.66
C LEU A 114 -3.58 3.02 -10.62
N ARG A 115 -4.01 1.84 -11.04
CA ARG A 115 -3.14 0.66 -11.19
C ARG A 115 -2.30 0.80 -12.45
N LEU A 116 -1.12 1.35 -12.29
CA LEU A 116 -0.10 1.39 -13.33
C LEU A 116 0.34 -0.03 -13.71
N GLY A 117 0.50 -0.29 -15.00
CA GLY A 117 0.94 -1.59 -15.52
C GLY A 117 2.41 -1.89 -15.22
N LEU A 118 2.84 -3.11 -15.53
CA LEU A 118 4.22 -3.58 -15.33
C LEU A 118 5.27 -2.65 -15.96
N ASP A 119 4.98 -2.12 -17.15
CA ASP A 119 5.87 -1.21 -17.87
C ASP A 119 6.07 0.13 -17.15
N LEU A 120 5.04 0.62 -16.45
CA LEU A 120 5.05 1.95 -15.81
C LEU A 120 5.44 1.91 -14.32
N LYS A 121 5.01 0.88 -13.58
CA LYS A 121 5.26 0.75 -12.13
C LYS A 121 6.38 -0.24 -11.81
N GLY A 122 6.78 -1.06 -12.77
CA GLY A 122 7.50 -2.28 -12.47
C GLY A 122 6.60 -3.29 -11.76
N GLY A 123 7.15 -4.47 -11.51
CA GLY A 123 6.44 -5.57 -10.87
C GLY A 123 7.42 -6.47 -10.16
N VAL A 124 6.92 -7.62 -9.69
CA VAL A 124 7.75 -8.59 -8.99
C VAL A 124 8.22 -9.64 -9.99
N GLY A 125 9.53 -9.73 -10.18
CA GLY A 125 10.15 -10.86 -10.87
C GLY A 125 10.23 -12.05 -9.92
N VAL A 126 9.64 -13.18 -10.31
CA VAL A 126 9.75 -14.43 -9.55
C VAL A 126 10.72 -15.35 -10.28
N THR A 127 11.79 -15.75 -9.59
CA THR A 127 12.70 -16.78 -10.09
C THR A 127 12.28 -18.11 -9.52
N MET A 128 11.85 -19.02 -10.39
CA MET A 128 11.52 -20.39 -10.01
C MET A 128 12.67 -21.31 -10.38
N LYS A 129 12.94 -22.29 -9.53
CA LYS A 129 13.94 -23.33 -9.78
C LYS A 129 13.23 -24.67 -9.81
N MET A 130 13.47 -25.42 -10.87
CA MET A 130 13.00 -26.80 -10.99
C MET A 130 13.74 -27.69 -9.99
N ASP A 131 12.99 -28.51 -9.26
CA ASP A 131 13.57 -29.48 -8.33
C ASP A 131 14.13 -30.67 -9.11
N THR A 132 15.45 -30.69 -9.28
CA THR A 132 16.16 -31.73 -10.04
C THR A 132 16.08 -33.11 -9.36
N SER A 133 15.77 -33.17 -8.06
CA SER A 133 15.68 -34.45 -7.34
C SER A 133 14.43 -35.26 -7.76
N ALA A 134 13.34 -34.56 -8.07
CA ALA A 134 12.07 -35.15 -8.52
C ALA A 134 12.09 -35.61 -9.99
N GLN A 135 13.15 -35.31 -10.75
CA GLN A 135 13.28 -35.64 -12.17
C GLN A 135 14.47 -36.57 -12.47
N SER A 136 15.05 -37.16 -11.43
CA SER A 136 16.25 -38.01 -11.54
C SER A 136 16.08 -39.26 -12.42
N ASP A 137 14.83 -39.74 -12.58
CA ASP A 137 14.47 -40.89 -13.40
C ASP A 137 14.10 -40.54 -14.87
N LEU A 138 14.00 -39.24 -15.20
CA LEU A 138 13.56 -38.78 -16.53
C LEU A 138 14.75 -38.53 -17.45
N SER A 139 14.59 -38.84 -18.73
CA SER A 139 15.60 -38.52 -19.75
C SER A 139 15.74 -37.01 -19.96
N SER A 140 16.89 -36.58 -20.49
CA SER A 140 17.14 -35.15 -20.77
C SER A 140 16.13 -34.53 -21.74
N TYR A 141 15.49 -35.36 -22.59
CA TYR A 141 14.44 -34.90 -23.51
C TYR A 141 13.12 -34.65 -22.77
N GLU A 142 12.70 -35.58 -21.91
CA GLU A 142 11.48 -35.44 -21.10
C GLU A 142 11.58 -34.30 -20.08
N GLN A 143 12.78 -34.03 -19.55
CA GLN A 143 13.01 -32.86 -18.69
C GLN A 143 12.84 -31.53 -19.44
N ALA A 144 13.28 -31.46 -20.70
CA ALA A 144 13.12 -30.26 -21.52
C ALA A 144 11.66 -30.04 -21.92
N GLU A 145 10.93 -31.11 -22.28
CA GLU A 145 9.51 -31.05 -22.60
C GLU A 145 8.67 -30.62 -21.38
N GLN A 146 8.96 -31.17 -20.19
CA GLN A 146 8.30 -30.73 -18.96
C GLN A 146 8.62 -29.28 -18.58
N LEU A 147 9.83 -28.80 -18.88
CA LEU A 147 10.17 -27.39 -18.66
C LEU A 147 9.40 -26.48 -19.62
N GLU A 148 9.27 -26.86 -20.89
CA GLU A 148 8.51 -26.12 -21.88
C GLU A 148 7.02 -26.10 -21.55
N ASP A 149 6.45 -27.24 -21.16
CA ASP A 149 5.06 -27.35 -20.71
C ASP A 149 4.82 -26.48 -19.46
N ALA A 150 5.73 -26.53 -18.48
CA ALA A 150 5.66 -25.69 -17.28
C ALA A 150 5.74 -24.20 -17.59
N ILE A 151 6.53 -23.78 -18.57
CA ILE A 151 6.57 -22.37 -19.04
C ILE A 151 5.24 -21.97 -19.70
N SER A 152 4.59 -22.89 -20.41
CA SER A 152 3.34 -22.59 -21.13
C SER A 152 2.11 -22.46 -20.23
N ILE A 153 2.08 -23.20 -19.11
CA ILE A 153 0.98 -23.21 -18.14
C ILE A 153 1.02 -21.96 -17.25
N MET A 154 2.20 -21.38 -17.05
CA MET A 154 2.41 -20.17 -16.22
C MET A 154 2.02 -18.88 -16.95
#